data_AF-D5PDW1-F1
#
_entry.id   AF-D5PDW1-F1
#
_cell.length_a   1.000
_cell.length_b   1.000
_cell.length_c   1.000
_cell.angle_alpha   90.00
_cell.angle_beta   90.00
_cell.angle_gamma   90.00
#
_symmetry.space_group_name_H-M   'P 1'
#
loop_
_entity.id
_entity.type
_entity.pdbx_description
1 polymer ?
#
loop_
_entity_poly.entity_id
_entity_poly.type
_entity_poly.pdbx_seq_one_letter_code
_entity_poly.pdbx_strand_id
1 'polypeptide(L)'
;GAVALVAGWAARTYPKDTRIAAVFPDGPQRYFDTIYNDDYCREHQLLDWQPVAEPVTITDPGQQVVTSWTRTTAVTNPALVSR
;
A
#
# COMPACT_ATOMS: atom_id res chain seq x y z
N GLY A 1 -3.70 -1.80 -7.43
CA GLY A 1 -3.95 -2.02 -5.98
C GLY A 1 -2.66 -1.91 -5.18
N ALA A 2 -2.75 -1.63 -3.87
CA ALA A 2 -1.60 -1.33 -3.01
C ALA A 2 -0.53 -2.44 -2.98
N VAL A 3 -0.95 -3.71 -2.91
CA VAL A 3 -0.02 -4.85 -2.89
C VAL A 3 0.85 -4.90 -4.15
N ALA A 4 0.25 -4.74 -5.33
CA ALA A 4 0.97 -4.76 -6.60
C ALA A 4 1.94 -3.58 -6.74
N LEU A 5 1.55 -2.38 -6.26
CA LEU A 5 2.41 -1.20 -6.24
C LEU A 5 3.68 -1.46 -5.42
N VAL A 6 3.52 -1.94 -4.18
CA VAL A 6 4.65 -2.19 -3.27
C VAL A 6 5.52 -3.35 -3.74
N ALA A 7 4.92 -4.46 -4.17
CA ALA A 7 5.67 -5.62 -4.66
C ALA A 7 6.46 -5.30 -5.93
N GLY A 8 5.85 -4.55 -6.87
CA GLY A 8 6.52 -4.12 -8.09
C GLY A 8 7.68 -3.16 -7.83
N TRP A 9 7.51 -2.22 -6.90
CA TRP A 9 8.60 -1.35 -6.46
C TRP A 9 9.72 -2.14 -5.78
N ALA A 10 9.40 -3.04 -4.86
CA ALA A 10 10.37 -3.89 -4.17
C ALA A 10 11.18 -4.74 -5.17
N ALA A 11 10.51 -5.35 -6.16
CA ALA A 11 11.17 -6.17 -7.18
C ALA A 11 12.17 -5.39 -8.03
N ARG A 12 11.95 -4.08 -8.25
CA ARG A 12 12.85 -3.22 -9.01
C ARG A 12 13.97 -2.59 -8.18
N THR A 13 13.80 -2.49 -6.86
CA THR A 13 14.70 -1.72 -5.98
C THR A 13 15.60 -2.57 -5.10
N TYR A 14 15.20 -3.81 -4.80
CA TYR A 14 16.02 -4.74 -4.04
C TYR A 14 16.93 -5.60 -4.94
N PRO A 15 17.99 -6.21 -4.38
CA PRO A 15 18.83 -7.16 -5.12
C PRO A 15 18.02 -8.27 -5.79
N LYS A 16 18.49 -8.72 -6.97
CA LYS A 16 17.79 -9.69 -7.84
C LYS A 16 17.41 -11.02 -7.17
N ASP A 17 18.11 -11.40 -6.12
CA ASP A 17 17.95 -12.63 -5.34
C ASP A 17 17.00 -12.46 -4.14
N THR A 18 16.46 -11.25 -3.94
CA THR A 18 15.47 -10.96 -2.91
C THR A 18 14.17 -11.70 -3.19
N ARG A 19 13.74 -12.53 -2.24
CA ARG A 19 12.42 -13.17 -2.29
C ARG A 19 11.39 -12.23 -1.67
N ILE A 20 10.36 -11.88 -2.43
CA ILE A 20 9.30 -10.97 -2.01
C ILE A 20 8.06 -11.79 -1.67
N ALA A 21 7.58 -11.69 -0.43
CA ALA A 21 6.30 -12.20 -0.01
C ALA A 21 5.33 -11.03 0.18
N ALA A 22 4.08 -11.20 -0.24
CA ALA A 22 3.04 -10.21 -0.12
C ALA A 22 1.78 -10.82 0.52
N VAL A 23 1.06 -10.02 1.28
CA VAL A 23 -0.16 -10.43 1.99
C VAL A 23 -1.34 -9.66 1.42
N PHE A 24 -2.40 -10.39 1.06
CA PHE A 24 -3.72 -9.83 0.76
C PHE A 24 -4.57 -10.04 2.02
N PRO A 25 -4.87 -8.97 2.79
CA PRO A 25 -5.46 -9.10 4.12
C PRO A 25 -6.90 -9.62 4.09
N ASP A 26 -7.59 -9.46 2.96
CA ASP A 26 -8.97 -9.89 2.77
C ASP A 26 -9.31 -10.13 1.29
N GLY A 27 -10.51 -10.65 1.05
CA GLY A 27 -10.97 -11.03 -0.29
C GLY A 27 -11.72 -9.91 -1.02
N PRO A 28 -11.67 -9.90 -2.37
CA PRO A 28 -12.23 -8.84 -3.20
C PRO A 28 -13.77 -8.73 -3.12
N GLN A 29 -14.46 -9.81 -2.70
CA GLN A 29 -15.91 -9.82 -2.54
C GLN A 29 -16.42 -8.75 -1.57
N ARG A 30 -15.59 -8.30 -0.62
CA ARG A 30 -15.93 -7.20 0.31
C ARG A 30 -16.02 -5.84 -0.37
N TYR A 31 -15.42 -5.71 -1.55
CA TYR A 31 -15.26 -4.47 -2.28
C TYR A 31 -15.93 -4.50 -3.65
N PHE A 32 -16.73 -5.53 -3.94
CA PHE A 32 -17.34 -5.75 -5.24
C PHE A 32 -18.13 -4.53 -5.74
N ASP A 33 -18.99 -3.96 -4.89
CA ASP A 33 -19.81 -2.78 -5.24
C ASP A 33 -19.07 -1.43 -5.04
N THR A 34 -17.76 -1.44 -4.76
CA THR A 34 -16.96 -0.22 -4.55
C THR A 34 -15.83 -0.13 -5.58
N ILE A 35 -14.57 -0.31 -5.16
CA ILE A 35 -13.39 -0.12 -6.01
C ILE A 35 -13.27 -1.11 -7.18
N TYR A 36 -14.14 -2.13 -7.24
CA TYR A 36 -14.26 -3.05 -8.38
C TYR A 36 -15.49 -2.77 -9.26
N ASN A 37 -16.29 -1.76 -8.92
CA ASN A 37 -17.44 -1.32 -9.70
C ASN A 37 -17.09 -0.04 -10.47
N ASP A 38 -17.27 -0.07 -11.79
CA ASP A 38 -16.93 1.05 -12.67
C ASP A 38 -17.76 2.31 -12.38
N ASP A 39 -19.05 2.18 -12.07
CA ASP A 39 -19.93 3.32 -11.80
C ASP A 39 -19.53 3.99 -10.48
N TYR A 40 -19.24 3.21 -9.45
CA TYR A 40 -18.65 3.71 -8.21
C TYR A 40 -17.34 4.45 -8.47
N CYS A 41 -16.45 3.86 -9.30
CA CYS A 41 -15.19 4.50 -9.64
C CYS A 41 -15.37 5.81 -10.40
N ARG A 42 -16.36 5.91 -11.30
CA ARG A 42 -16.67 7.15 -12.03
C ARG A 42 -17.24 8.23 -11.11
N GLU A 43 -18.20 7.87 -10.26
CA GLU A 43 -18.82 8.77 -9.27
C GLU A 43 -17.77 9.38 -8.34
N HIS A 44 -16.80 8.56 -7.90
CA HIS A 44 -15.74 8.96 -6.99
C HIS A 44 -14.42 9.37 -7.68
N GLN A 45 -14.40 9.50 -9.00
CA GLN A 45 -13.24 9.97 -9.79
C GLN A 45 -11.96 9.14 -9.56
N LEU A 46 -12.10 7.82 -9.48
CA LEU A 46 -11.00 6.91 -9.14
C LEU A 46 -10.23 6.36 -10.36
N LEU A 47 -10.70 6.63 -11.59
CA LEU A 47 -10.16 6.01 -12.80
C LEU A 47 -8.90 6.71 -13.36
N ASP A 48 -8.75 8.02 -13.11
CA ASP A 48 -7.66 8.82 -13.69
C ASP A 48 -6.44 8.95 -12.76
N TRP A 49 -6.31 8.05 -11.79
CA TRP A 49 -5.22 8.08 -10.83
C TRP A 49 -4.02 7.22 -11.29
N GLN A 50 -2.84 7.85 -11.35
CA GLN A 50 -1.57 7.14 -11.49
C GLN A 50 -0.84 7.05 -10.14
N PRO A 51 -0.36 5.86 -9.76
CA PRO A 51 0.50 5.73 -8.59
C PRO A 51 1.81 6.51 -8.80
N VAL A 52 2.26 7.20 -7.76
CA VAL A 52 3.63 7.76 -7.71
C VAL A 52 4.63 6.60 -7.83
N ALA A 53 5.76 6.80 -8.51
CA ALA A 53 6.72 5.73 -8.82
C ALA A 53 7.59 5.30 -7.64
N GLU A 54 7.84 6.22 -6.70
CA GLU A 54 8.64 6.00 -5.49
C GLU A 54 7.86 6.36 -4.22
N PRO A 55 8.08 5.65 -3.10
CA PRO A 55 7.50 6.01 -1.81
C PRO A 55 8.27 7.16 -1.16
N VAL A 56 7.57 8.03 -0.44
CA VAL A 56 8.21 8.95 0.50
C VAL A 56 8.79 8.14 1.65
N THR A 57 10.01 8.44 2.10
CA THR A 57 10.59 7.79 3.29
C THR A 57 10.39 8.67 4.51
N ILE A 58 9.85 8.10 5.58
CA ILE A 58 9.61 8.79 6.86
C ILE A 58 10.31 8.05 8.00
N THR A 59 10.75 8.82 8.99
CA THR A 59 11.51 8.28 10.12
C THR A 59 10.62 7.60 11.16
N ASP A 60 9.45 8.18 11.45
CA ASP A 60 8.51 7.67 12.45
C ASP A 60 7.07 7.73 11.90
N PRO A 61 6.39 6.58 11.73
CA PRO A 61 5.02 6.54 11.25
C PRO A 61 3.99 7.14 12.23
N GLY A 62 4.35 7.39 13.49
CA GLY A 62 3.49 7.97 14.52
C GLY A 62 3.48 9.50 14.58
N GLN A 63 4.41 10.19 13.90
CA GLN A 63 4.54 11.66 14.00
C GLN A 63 3.64 12.44 13.06
N GLN A 64 3.06 11.79 12.04
CA GLN A 64 2.27 12.49 11.03
C GLN A 64 1.21 11.60 10.40
N VAL A 65 0.15 12.23 9.90
CA VAL A 65 -0.84 11.56 9.05
C VAL A 65 -0.23 11.35 7.67
N VAL A 66 -0.13 10.09 7.26
CA VAL A 66 0.34 9.72 5.93
C VAL A 66 -0.77 9.92 4.91
N THR A 67 -0.54 10.79 3.93
CA THR A 67 -1.52 11.14 2.88
C THR A 67 -1.11 10.65 1.48
N SER A 68 0.06 10.02 1.38
CA SER A 68 0.60 9.50 0.12
C SER A 68 1.37 8.20 0.36
N TRP A 69 1.70 7.49 -0.73
CA TRP A 69 2.46 6.26 -0.64
C TRP A 69 3.82 6.50 0.03
N THR A 70 4.05 5.80 1.15
CA THR A 70 5.13 6.07 2.09
C THR A 70 5.74 4.77 2.60
N ARG A 71 7.03 4.79 2.95
CA ARG A 71 7.76 3.70 3.60
C ARG A 71 8.48 4.18 4.86
N THR A 72 8.70 3.24 5.78
CA THR A 72 9.55 3.43 6.96
C THR A 72 10.24 2.11 7.32
N THR A 73 11.37 2.19 8.00
CA THR A 73 12.04 1.03 8.63
C THR A 73 11.79 0.96 10.13
N ALA A 74 11.17 1.99 10.73
CA ALA A 74 10.84 2.05 12.15
C ALA A 74 9.51 1.31 12.45
N VAL A 75 9.49 0.00 12.17
CA VAL A 75 8.31 -0.84 12.43
C VAL A 75 8.33 -1.33 13.87
N THR A 76 7.38 -0.89 14.69
CA THR A 76 7.18 -1.40 16.05
C THR A 76 6.55 -2.79 16.00
N ASN A 77 7.06 -3.71 16.83
CA ASN A 77 6.44 -5.04 16.97
C ASN A 77 5.04 -4.89 17.59
N PRO A 78 3.96 -5.24 16.87
CA PRO A 78 2.59 -5.05 17.37
C PRO A 78 2.30 -5.90 18.61
N ALA A 79 3.04 -6.99 18.87
CA ALA A 79 2.90 -7.79 20.08
C ALA A 79 3.53 -7.13 21.32
N LEU A 80 4.39 -6.13 21.14
CA LEU A 80 5.04 -5.38 22.23
C LEU A 80 4.32 -4.06 22.57
N VAL A 81 3.34 -3.67 21.75
CA VAL A 81 2.51 -2.49 22.01
C VAL A 81 1.34 -2.92 22.89
N SER A 82 1.43 -2.67 24.20
CA SER A 82 0.27 -2.79 25.09
C SER A 82 -0.81 -1.80 24.67
N ARG A 83 -2.07 -2.25 24.69
CA ARG A 83 -3.26 -1.41 24.45
C ARG A 83 -3.44 -0.36 25.53
#